data_AF-A0A4S9P5Z5-F1
#
_entry.id   AF-A0A4S9P5Z5-F1
#
_cell.length_a   1.000
_cell.length_b   1.000
_cell.length_c   1.000
_cell.angle_alpha   90.00
_cell.angle_beta   90.00
_cell.angle_gamma   90.00
#
_symmetry.space_group_name_H-M   'P 1'
#
loop_
_entity.id
_entity.type
_entity.pdbx_description
1 polymer ?
#
loop_
_entity_poly.entity_id
_entity_poly.type
_entity_poly.pdbx_seq_one_letter_code
_entity_poly.pdbx_strand_id
1 'polypeptide(L)'
;MVSVDQTSFPKPLKQSGALENFTHEDTTPVIGREFPDVNIVNDLLNASNADELIRDLAITISERGVVFFRKQDNLTNALQKQLNHRLGQLTGKPSDSTLHIHPVLNNSSEFGVDDAEISTISSLQRKSLFKESDARNKRRYDAAQWHSDIQFEPAPADYTSLRLTQLPKSGGDTVWASGYEIYDRFSPAYQKFFEGLTATFSGDGFLKAAATNPDKVKIYEKERGSPLNVGKELTAVHPVVRTNPVTGWKSIFALGPFPKFINELNADESEDLLKKFRATITENHDLQVRFKWRNENDIAIWDNRSAFHSATFDYEGLGERFGNRAVGIGEVPYLDPNSQSRTEALAKNQQSVEATSEGKVEKSETLSA
;
A
#
# COMPACT_ATOMS: atom_id res chain seq x y z
N MET A 1 -26.30 -7.41 -2.67
CA MET A 1 -25.50 -7.28 -3.90
C MET A 1 -25.89 -5.98 -4.57
N VAL A 2 -25.05 -4.96 -4.46
CA VAL A 2 -25.19 -3.78 -5.34
C VAL A 2 -24.66 -4.22 -6.69
N SER A 3 -25.57 -4.37 -7.66
CA SER A 3 -25.24 -4.61 -9.06
C SER A 3 -24.54 -3.36 -9.59
N VAL A 4 -23.22 -3.35 -9.54
CA VAL A 4 -22.43 -2.35 -10.27
C VAL A 4 -22.59 -2.70 -11.75
N ASP A 5 -23.30 -1.84 -12.46
CA ASP A 5 -23.42 -1.89 -13.92
C ASP A 5 -22.00 -1.88 -14.51
N GLN A 6 -21.51 -3.04 -14.97
CA GLN A 6 -20.14 -3.25 -15.46
C GLN A 6 -19.94 -2.62 -16.85
N THR A 7 -20.19 -1.33 -16.96
CA THR A 7 -19.93 -0.57 -18.18
C THR A 7 -18.47 -0.06 -18.15
N SER A 8 -17.55 -1.00 -18.36
CA SER A 8 -16.08 -0.85 -18.52
C SER A 8 -15.22 -0.69 -17.26
N PHE A 9 -14.15 -1.49 -17.18
CA PHE A 9 -13.08 -1.35 -16.19
C PHE A 9 -12.09 -0.24 -16.60
N PRO A 10 -11.41 0.42 -15.64
CA PRO A 10 -10.33 1.36 -15.91
C PRO A 10 -9.25 0.76 -16.82
N LYS A 11 -8.77 1.56 -17.78
CA LYS A 11 -7.63 1.18 -18.62
C LYS A 11 -6.32 1.47 -17.87
N PRO A 12 -5.31 0.59 -18.00
CA PRO A 12 -3.98 0.84 -17.43
C PRO A 12 -3.41 2.17 -17.90
N LEU A 13 -2.84 2.92 -16.96
CA LEU A 13 -2.18 4.18 -17.23
C LEU A 13 -0.76 3.94 -17.74
N LYS A 14 -0.30 4.83 -18.61
CA LYS A 14 1.09 4.85 -19.09
C LYS A 14 1.82 6.06 -18.53
N GLN A 15 3.10 5.89 -18.22
CA GLN A 15 3.98 6.97 -17.86
C GLN A 15 4.13 7.94 -19.04
N SER A 16 4.24 9.23 -18.75
CA SER A 16 4.59 10.27 -19.72
C SER A 16 6.11 10.35 -19.97
N GLY A 17 6.90 9.88 -19.01
CA GLY A 17 8.37 10.01 -18.99
C GLY A 17 8.84 11.21 -18.16
N ALA A 18 7.94 11.94 -17.50
CA ALA A 18 8.28 13.16 -16.75
C ALA A 18 9.26 12.92 -15.58
N LEU A 19 9.31 11.70 -15.06
CA LEU A 19 10.25 11.32 -14.01
C LEU A 19 11.62 10.82 -14.50
N GLU A 20 11.82 10.59 -15.80
CA GLU A 20 13.05 10.00 -16.35
C GLU A 20 14.30 10.85 -16.09
N ASN A 21 14.13 12.16 -15.95
CA ASN A 21 15.23 13.10 -15.67
C ASN A 21 15.70 13.07 -14.21
N PHE A 22 14.97 12.43 -13.30
CA PHE A 22 15.38 12.30 -11.92
C PHE A 22 16.20 11.03 -11.71
N THR A 23 17.34 11.22 -11.04
CA THR A 23 18.16 10.11 -10.55
C THR A 23 17.33 9.22 -9.64
N HIS A 24 17.35 7.92 -9.90
CA HIS A 24 16.66 6.92 -9.10
C HIS A 24 17.39 5.58 -9.11
N GLU A 25 17.08 4.76 -8.12
CA GLU A 25 17.57 3.39 -7.98
C GLU A 25 16.39 2.45 -7.74
N ASP A 26 16.26 1.40 -8.53
CA ASP A 26 15.38 0.28 -8.17
C ASP A 26 16.06 -0.56 -7.09
N THR A 27 15.63 -0.37 -5.84
CA THR A 27 16.31 -0.92 -4.65
C THR A 27 16.24 -2.45 -4.57
N THR A 28 15.28 -3.07 -5.27
CA THR A 28 15.28 -4.50 -5.61
C THR A 28 14.71 -4.70 -7.01
N PRO A 29 14.92 -5.86 -7.66
CA PRO A 29 14.34 -6.12 -8.98
C PRO A 29 12.81 -6.03 -9.01
N VAL A 30 12.14 -6.52 -7.96
CA VAL A 30 10.69 -6.76 -7.95
C VAL A 30 9.89 -5.60 -7.37
N ILE A 31 10.43 -4.89 -6.37
CA ILE A 31 9.71 -3.90 -5.57
C ILE A 31 10.67 -2.84 -5.02
N GLY A 32 10.21 -1.61 -4.90
CA GLY A 32 11.00 -0.52 -4.36
C GLY A 32 11.72 0.27 -5.45
N ARG A 33 11.62 1.60 -5.32
CA ARG A 33 12.44 2.58 -6.02
C ARG A 33 12.80 3.72 -5.08
N GLU A 34 14.05 4.12 -5.02
CA GLU A 34 14.51 5.26 -4.24
C GLU A 34 14.84 6.43 -5.17
N PHE A 35 14.37 7.62 -4.81
CA PHE A 35 14.74 8.89 -5.42
C PHE A 35 15.62 9.65 -4.40
N PRO A 36 16.94 9.44 -4.42
CA PRO A 36 17.82 9.92 -3.33
C PRO A 36 17.91 11.44 -3.26
N ASP A 37 17.82 12.12 -4.40
CA ASP A 37 18.10 13.55 -4.54
C ASP A 37 16.85 14.40 -4.81
N VAL A 38 15.67 13.79 -4.93
CA VAL A 38 14.43 14.51 -5.27
C VAL A 38 13.80 15.11 -4.01
N ASN A 39 13.52 16.41 -4.05
CA ASN A 39 12.70 17.10 -3.07
C ASN A 39 11.24 17.18 -3.55
N ILE A 40 10.34 16.48 -2.87
CA ILE A 40 8.91 16.41 -3.20
C ILE A 40 8.28 17.80 -3.36
N VAL A 41 8.62 18.74 -2.48
CA VAL A 41 7.98 20.05 -2.49
C VAL A 41 8.47 20.89 -3.65
N ASN A 42 9.78 21.02 -3.80
CA ASN A 42 10.38 21.91 -4.79
C ASN A 42 10.31 21.33 -6.20
N ASP A 43 10.62 20.03 -6.35
CA ASP A 43 10.82 19.41 -7.65
C ASP A 43 9.53 18.80 -8.22
N LEU A 44 8.54 18.48 -7.37
CA LEU A 44 7.28 17.88 -7.80
C LEU A 44 6.07 18.78 -7.54
N LEU A 45 5.79 19.17 -6.29
CA LEU A 45 4.58 19.92 -5.95
C LEU A 45 4.57 21.33 -6.54
N ASN A 46 5.71 22.03 -6.51
CA ASN A 46 5.86 23.40 -6.97
C ASN A 46 6.30 23.51 -8.45
N ALA A 47 6.54 22.39 -9.12
CA ALA A 47 6.93 22.37 -10.52
C ALA A 47 5.78 22.86 -11.42
N SER A 48 6.10 23.51 -12.54
CA SER A 48 5.10 23.99 -13.50
C SER A 48 4.29 22.85 -14.14
N ASN A 49 4.86 21.66 -14.23
CA ASN A 49 4.21 20.43 -14.71
C ASN A 49 3.90 19.45 -13.56
N ALA A 50 3.57 19.94 -12.37
CA ALA A 50 3.33 19.12 -11.17
C ALA A 50 2.33 17.98 -11.38
N ASP A 51 1.24 18.19 -12.14
CA ASP A 51 0.25 17.13 -12.40
C ASP A 51 0.85 15.94 -13.14
N GLU A 52 1.69 16.20 -14.15
CA GLU A 52 2.35 15.16 -14.95
C GLU A 52 3.34 14.38 -14.08
N LEU A 53 4.17 15.09 -13.30
CA LEU A 53 5.14 14.51 -12.38
C LEU A 53 4.49 13.65 -11.29
N ILE A 54 3.43 14.15 -10.66
CA ILE A 54 2.74 13.41 -9.58
C ILE A 54 1.97 12.23 -10.16
N ARG A 55 1.40 12.35 -11.35
CA ARG A 55 0.75 11.23 -12.04
C ARG A 55 1.76 10.13 -12.36
N ASP A 56 2.92 10.48 -12.93
CA ASP A 56 3.97 9.50 -13.21
C ASP A 56 4.57 8.91 -11.94
N LEU A 57 4.64 9.69 -10.84
CA LEU A 57 5.01 9.18 -9.53
C LEU A 57 4.00 8.15 -9.04
N ALA A 58 2.71 8.43 -9.15
CA ALA A 58 1.65 7.50 -8.78
C ALA A 58 1.73 6.19 -9.57
N ILE A 59 1.94 6.27 -10.89
CA ILE A 59 2.16 5.08 -11.75
C ILE A 59 3.41 4.32 -11.31
N THR A 60 4.51 5.03 -11.07
CA THR A 60 5.76 4.43 -10.57
C THR A 60 5.53 3.71 -9.23
N ILE A 61 4.80 4.32 -8.30
CA ILE A 61 4.47 3.69 -7.01
C ILE A 61 3.62 2.44 -7.23
N SER A 62 2.63 2.48 -8.13
CA SER A 62 1.80 1.32 -8.45
C SER A 62 2.59 0.19 -9.11
N GLU A 63 3.54 0.50 -10.01
CA GLU A 63 4.38 -0.52 -10.67
C GLU A 63 5.44 -1.10 -9.74
N ARG A 64 6.04 -0.26 -8.90
CA ARG A 64 7.16 -0.60 -8.00
C ARG A 64 6.71 -0.93 -6.58
N GLY A 65 5.42 -0.88 -6.28
CA GLY A 65 4.82 -1.13 -4.96
C GLY A 65 5.07 -0.04 -3.91
N VAL A 66 6.31 0.46 -3.81
CA VAL A 66 6.73 1.51 -2.87
C VAL A 66 7.87 2.34 -3.46
N VAL A 67 7.89 3.63 -3.14
CA VAL A 67 9.00 4.54 -3.43
C VAL A 67 9.50 5.22 -2.16
N PHE A 68 10.75 5.68 -2.20
CA PHE A 68 11.43 6.30 -1.08
C PHE A 68 12.06 7.64 -1.45
N PHE A 69 12.02 8.59 -0.51
CA PHE A 69 12.72 9.87 -0.61
C PHE A 69 13.44 10.16 0.70
N ARG A 70 14.55 10.90 0.62
CA ARG A 70 15.39 11.22 1.78
C ARG A 70 15.23 12.68 2.21
N LYS A 71 15.32 12.96 3.51
CA LYS A 71 15.47 14.33 4.06
C LYS A 71 14.47 15.36 3.51
N GLN A 72 13.18 15.06 3.56
CA GLN A 72 12.13 15.95 3.04
C GLN A 72 11.78 17.04 4.06
N ASP A 73 12.76 17.87 4.43
CA ASP A 73 12.69 18.77 5.58
C ASP A 73 11.66 19.90 5.45
N ASN A 74 11.32 20.30 4.23
CA ASN A 74 10.29 21.29 3.93
C ASN A 74 8.90 20.67 3.69
N LEU A 75 8.75 19.34 3.73
CA LEU A 75 7.46 18.69 3.57
C LEU A 75 6.67 18.78 4.88
N THR A 76 5.66 19.64 4.93
CA THR A 76 4.74 19.74 6.07
C THR A 76 3.69 18.64 6.03
N ASN A 77 2.91 18.46 7.11
CA ASN A 77 1.77 17.52 7.09
C ASN A 77 0.72 17.93 6.05
N ALA A 78 0.46 19.24 5.88
CA ALA A 78 -0.46 19.74 4.87
C ALA A 78 0.00 19.39 3.45
N LEU A 79 1.29 19.57 3.15
CA LEU A 79 1.86 19.21 1.85
C LEU A 79 1.90 17.69 1.62
N GLN A 80 2.18 16.90 2.65
CA GLN A 80 2.10 15.43 2.57
C GLN A 80 0.66 14.96 2.26
N LYS A 81 -0.34 15.54 2.92
CA LYS A 81 -1.77 15.28 2.63
C LYS A 81 -2.14 15.67 1.20
N GLN A 82 -1.71 16.86 0.75
CA GLN A 82 -1.93 17.31 -0.61
C GLN A 82 -1.33 16.35 -1.64
N LEU A 83 -0.08 15.90 -1.43
CA LEU A 83 0.55 14.91 -2.31
C LEU A 83 -0.25 13.61 -2.36
N ASN A 84 -0.53 13.00 -1.19
CA ASN A 84 -1.28 11.74 -1.12
C ASN A 84 -2.64 11.84 -1.81
N HIS A 85 -3.37 12.93 -1.58
CA HIS A 85 -4.67 13.12 -2.19
C HIS A 85 -4.56 13.24 -3.72
N ARG A 86 -3.56 13.99 -4.22
CA ARG A 86 -3.31 14.17 -5.66
C ARG A 86 -2.87 12.89 -6.36
N LEU A 87 -2.07 12.02 -5.72
CA LEU A 87 -1.68 10.73 -6.29
C LEU A 87 -2.91 9.91 -6.73
N GLY A 88 -3.91 9.81 -5.85
CA GLY A 88 -5.17 9.16 -6.15
C GLY A 88 -6.00 9.89 -7.21
N GLN A 89 -6.15 11.21 -7.09
CA GLN A 89 -6.95 12.01 -8.05
C GLN A 89 -6.42 11.88 -9.49
N LEU A 90 -5.10 12.01 -9.66
CA LEU A 90 -4.44 11.96 -10.97
C LEU A 90 -4.38 10.55 -11.56
N THR A 91 -4.72 9.52 -10.76
CA THR A 91 -4.83 8.13 -11.21
C THR A 91 -6.25 7.59 -11.22
N GLY A 92 -7.26 8.47 -11.09
CA GLY A 92 -8.66 8.14 -11.30
C GLY A 92 -9.37 7.50 -10.11
N LYS A 93 -8.95 7.77 -8.86
CA LYS A 93 -9.74 7.39 -7.69
C LYS A 93 -11.15 8.03 -7.74
N PRO A 94 -12.16 7.47 -7.05
CA PRO A 94 -13.48 8.07 -6.97
C PRO A 94 -13.45 9.52 -6.47
N SER A 95 -14.24 10.41 -7.06
CA SER A 95 -14.20 11.85 -6.77
C SER A 95 -14.70 12.22 -5.37
N ASP A 96 -15.49 11.35 -4.75
CA ASP A 96 -15.97 11.45 -3.37
C ASP A 96 -14.99 10.84 -2.35
N SER A 97 -13.89 10.25 -2.80
CA SER A 97 -12.87 9.66 -1.93
C SER A 97 -11.75 10.65 -1.58
N THR A 98 -11.55 10.87 -0.28
CA THR A 98 -10.63 11.85 0.28
C THR A 98 -9.45 11.18 1.00
N LEU A 99 -9.02 11.72 2.14
CA LEU A 99 -8.02 11.13 3.01
C LEU A 99 -8.74 10.40 4.15
N HIS A 100 -8.18 9.28 4.56
CA HIS A 100 -8.77 8.43 5.58
C HIS A 100 -8.68 9.06 6.98
N ILE A 101 -9.76 8.94 7.74
CA ILE A 101 -9.78 9.22 9.18
C ILE A 101 -9.77 7.88 9.91
N HIS A 102 -8.76 7.65 10.76
CA HIS A 102 -8.60 6.35 11.41
C HIS A 102 -9.78 6.03 12.36
N PRO A 103 -10.34 4.80 12.36
CA PRO A 103 -11.52 4.48 13.17
C PRO A 103 -11.31 4.69 14.68
N VAL A 104 -10.10 4.44 15.19
CA VAL A 104 -9.74 4.64 16.61
C VAL A 104 -8.80 5.83 16.87
N LEU A 105 -7.72 5.98 16.11
CA LEU A 105 -6.64 6.97 16.33
C LEU A 105 -6.90 8.30 15.62
N ASN A 106 -8.07 8.90 15.85
CA ASN A 106 -8.47 10.18 15.28
C ASN A 106 -8.61 11.26 16.38
N ASN A 107 -8.86 12.51 15.96
CA ASN A 107 -8.96 13.68 16.82
C ASN A 107 -10.09 13.66 17.88
N SER A 108 -10.97 12.64 17.86
CA SER A 108 -12.02 12.45 18.87
C SER A 108 -11.65 11.46 19.98
N SER A 109 -10.49 10.82 19.90
CA SER A 109 -9.97 9.91 20.93
C SER A 109 -9.09 10.65 21.95
N GLU A 110 -8.97 10.13 23.18
CA GLU A 110 -8.06 10.66 24.23
C GLU A 110 -6.59 10.67 23.75
N PHE A 111 -6.27 9.85 22.75
CA PHE A 111 -4.98 9.72 22.08
C PHE A 111 -4.96 10.38 20.70
N GLY A 112 -5.92 11.26 20.44
CA GLY A 112 -6.16 11.87 19.15
C GLY A 112 -5.05 12.79 18.70
N VAL A 113 -4.96 12.90 17.38
CA VAL A 113 -4.11 13.81 16.63
C VAL A 113 -4.89 15.09 16.35
N ASP A 114 -4.25 16.26 16.32
CA ASP A 114 -4.95 17.52 15.99
C ASP A 114 -5.59 17.49 14.59
N ASP A 115 -4.99 16.71 13.68
CA ASP A 115 -5.43 16.52 12.30
C ASP A 115 -5.95 15.09 12.10
N ALA A 116 -7.26 14.94 11.94
CA ALA A 116 -7.91 13.63 11.83
C ALA A 116 -7.44 12.78 10.62
N GLU A 117 -6.84 13.42 9.62
CA GLU A 117 -6.33 12.77 8.40
C GLU A 117 -4.85 12.37 8.51
N ILE A 118 -4.18 12.71 9.63
CA ILE A 118 -2.79 12.31 9.92
C ILE A 118 -2.76 11.34 11.09
N SER A 119 -2.41 10.08 10.84
CA SER A 119 -2.12 9.15 11.94
C SER A 119 -0.68 9.33 12.44
N THR A 120 -0.50 9.64 13.72
CA THR A 120 0.84 9.67 14.35
C THR A 120 1.28 8.26 14.71
N ILE A 121 2.44 7.84 14.20
CA ILE A 121 3.05 6.54 14.50
C ILE A 121 4.13 6.74 15.56
N SER A 122 3.76 6.58 16.83
CA SER A 122 4.63 6.86 17.98
C SER A 122 4.94 5.61 18.80
N SER A 123 6.23 5.39 19.08
CA SER A 123 6.68 4.33 20.01
C SER A 123 6.18 4.56 21.44
N LEU A 124 6.13 5.81 21.90
CA LEU A 124 5.63 6.16 23.24
C LEU A 124 4.12 5.92 23.36
N GLN A 125 3.35 6.32 22.34
CA GLN A 125 1.91 6.07 22.30
C GLN A 125 1.61 4.57 22.25
N ARG A 126 2.41 3.79 21.51
CA ARG A 126 2.30 2.33 21.54
C ARG A 126 2.57 1.76 22.94
N LYS A 127 3.66 2.17 23.60
CA LYS A 127 3.98 1.73 24.98
C LYS A 127 2.87 2.08 25.98
N SER A 128 2.17 3.21 25.81
CA SER A 128 1.08 3.62 26.70
C SER A 128 -0.23 2.86 26.46
N LEU A 129 -0.58 2.60 25.18
CA LEU A 129 -1.78 1.87 24.79
C LEU A 129 -1.69 0.38 25.11
N PHE A 130 -0.53 -0.20 24.80
CA PHE A 130 -0.21 -1.58 25.13
C PHE A 130 0.66 -1.54 26.39
N LYS A 131 0.03 -1.31 27.56
CA LYS A 131 0.69 -1.54 28.86
C LYS A 131 1.51 -2.82 28.73
N GLU A 132 2.81 -2.76 29.02
CA GLU A 132 3.66 -3.95 29.11
C GLU A 132 2.84 -4.98 29.88
N SER A 133 2.34 -6.01 29.20
CA SER A 133 1.88 -7.18 29.92
C SER A 133 3.06 -7.59 30.79
N ASP A 134 2.84 -7.97 32.05
CA ASP A 134 3.79 -8.68 32.91
C ASP A 134 4.16 -10.06 32.30
N ALA A 135 4.48 -10.08 31.00
CA ALA A 135 5.01 -11.20 30.30
C ALA A 135 6.42 -11.39 30.87
N ARG A 136 6.64 -12.56 31.47
CA ARG A 136 7.92 -13.01 32.01
C ARG A 136 9.09 -12.95 31.00
N ASN A 137 8.81 -12.66 29.73
CA ASN A 137 9.78 -12.55 28.66
C ASN A 137 9.48 -11.30 27.81
N LYS A 138 10.29 -10.24 28.00
CA LYS A 138 10.17 -8.95 27.28
C LYS A 138 10.56 -9.04 25.80
N ARG A 139 11.31 -10.08 25.43
CA ARG A 139 11.52 -10.49 24.03
C ARG A 139 10.27 -11.20 23.54
N ARG A 140 9.18 -10.46 23.34
CA ARG A 140 8.00 -11.00 22.68
C ARG A 140 8.41 -11.49 21.28
N TYR A 141 7.77 -12.57 20.84
CA TYR A 141 7.63 -12.86 19.42
C TYR A 141 6.84 -11.70 18.80
N ASP A 142 7.48 -10.55 18.58
CA ASP A 142 6.95 -9.44 17.79
C ASP A 142 6.99 -9.86 16.33
N ALA A 143 6.19 -10.88 16.01
CA ALA A 143 6.11 -11.48 14.70
C ALA A 143 5.75 -10.40 13.69
N ALA A 144 6.39 -10.46 12.53
CA ALA A 144 6.10 -9.54 11.43
C ALA A 144 4.60 -9.49 11.16
N GLN A 145 3.99 -8.33 11.38
CA GLN A 145 2.58 -8.09 11.10
C GLN A 145 2.44 -7.54 9.69
N TRP A 146 2.44 -8.45 8.72
CA TRP A 146 2.24 -8.13 7.32
C TRP A 146 0.78 -7.76 7.06
N HIS A 147 0.55 -6.59 6.49
CA HIS A 147 -0.78 -6.12 6.14
C HIS A 147 -0.74 -5.11 5.00
N SER A 148 -1.87 -4.93 4.32
CA SER A 148 -2.19 -3.72 3.58
C SER A 148 -3.10 -2.87 4.47
N ASP A 149 -2.99 -1.54 4.39
CA ASP A 149 -3.76 -0.66 5.28
C ASP A 149 -5.27 -0.77 5.03
N ILE A 150 -6.04 -0.81 6.12
CA ILE A 150 -7.51 -0.65 6.16
C ILE A 150 -8.32 -1.54 5.22
N GLN A 151 -7.85 -2.76 4.94
CA GLN A 151 -8.55 -3.71 4.05
C GLN A 151 -9.96 -4.09 4.51
N PHE A 152 -10.31 -3.79 5.76
CA PHE A 152 -11.64 -4.03 6.33
C PHE A 152 -12.67 -2.95 5.95
N GLU A 153 -12.25 -1.84 5.35
CA GLU A 153 -13.16 -0.82 4.82
C GLU A 153 -13.73 -1.25 3.46
N PRO A 154 -15.00 -0.90 3.14
CA PRO A 154 -15.58 -1.13 1.81
C PRO A 154 -14.80 -0.47 0.67
N ALA A 155 -14.31 0.76 0.88
CA ALA A 155 -13.36 1.44 0.00
C ALA A 155 -12.01 1.55 0.72
N PRO A 156 -11.08 0.61 0.53
CA PRO A 156 -9.80 0.57 1.25
C PRO A 156 -8.81 1.60 0.71
N ALA A 157 -7.61 1.63 1.29
CA ALA A 157 -6.58 2.61 0.94
C ALA A 157 -6.07 2.45 -0.50
N ASP A 158 -5.80 3.58 -1.15
CA ASP A 158 -4.93 3.65 -2.32
C ASP A 158 -3.47 3.87 -1.87
N TYR A 159 -2.94 5.09 -1.97
CA TYR A 159 -1.58 5.43 -1.60
C TYR A 159 -1.50 5.82 -0.13
N THR A 160 -0.52 5.27 0.56
CA THR A 160 -0.15 5.70 1.91
C THR A 160 1.26 6.25 1.91
N SER A 161 1.48 7.31 2.68
CA SER A 161 2.81 7.86 2.94
C SER A 161 3.12 7.88 4.42
N LEU A 162 4.35 7.53 4.77
CA LEU A 162 4.87 7.62 6.14
C LEU A 162 6.17 8.42 6.14
N ARG A 163 6.17 9.56 6.83
CA ARG A 163 7.37 10.39 7.07
C ARG A 163 7.80 10.24 8.52
N LEU A 164 9.02 9.77 8.78
CA LEU A 164 9.54 9.71 10.15
C LEU A 164 10.21 11.03 10.53
N THR A 165 9.83 11.61 11.67
CA THR A 165 10.45 12.85 12.19
C THR A 165 11.32 12.61 13.43
N GLN A 166 11.30 11.41 14.00
CA GLN A 166 12.24 10.98 15.03
C GLN A 166 12.62 9.53 14.79
N LEU A 167 13.91 9.22 14.92
CA LEU A 167 14.46 7.90 14.68
C LEU A 167 15.21 7.38 15.92
N PRO A 168 15.12 6.08 16.21
CA PRO A 168 16.02 5.46 17.16
C PRO A 168 17.46 5.43 16.60
N LYS A 169 18.45 5.24 17.48
CA LYS A 169 19.87 5.11 17.08
C LYS A 169 20.11 3.97 16.09
N SER A 170 19.32 2.90 16.17
CA SER A 170 19.26 1.80 15.21
C SER A 170 17.91 1.07 15.32
N GLY A 171 17.63 0.18 14.38
CA GLY A 171 16.35 -0.51 14.23
C GLY A 171 15.22 0.42 13.75
N GLY A 172 13.99 -0.08 13.78
CA GLY A 172 12.79 0.67 13.39
C GLY A 172 12.52 0.70 11.89
N ASP A 173 13.22 -0.14 11.14
CA ASP A 173 13.08 -0.31 9.70
C ASP A 173 11.66 -0.75 9.33
N THR A 174 11.29 -0.52 8.07
CA THR A 174 10.00 -0.98 7.53
C THR A 174 10.27 -1.84 6.31
N VAL A 175 9.50 -2.91 6.18
CA VAL A 175 9.65 -3.88 5.08
C VAL A 175 8.35 -3.91 4.29
N TRP A 176 8.46 -3.98 2.96
CA TRP A 176 7.35 -4.13 2.03
C TRP A 176 7.49 -5.41 1.23
N ALA A 177 6.37 -5.94 0.75
CA ALA A 177 6.27 -7.15 -0.07
C ALA A 177 5.30 -6.93 -1.23
N SER A 178 5.64 -7.46 -2.42
CA SER A 178 4.84 -7.30 -3.63
C SER A 178 3.71 -8.33 -3.72
N GLY A 179 2.47 -7.87 -3.72
CA GLY A 179 1.29 -8.71 -3.95
C GLY A 179 1.18 -9.24 -5.38
N TYR A 180 1.78 -8.53 -6.35
CA TYR A 180 1.95 -9.02 -7.73
C TYR A 180 2.87 -10.23 -7.77
N GLU A 181 4.03 -10.14 -7.14
CA GLU A 181 5.00 -11.23 -7.13
C GLU A 181 4.45 -12.46 -6.38
N ILE A 182 3.64 -12.25 -5.34
CA ILE A 182 2.95 -13.36 -4.67
C ILE A 182 2.01 -14.06 -5.66
N TYR A 183 1.22 -13.33 -6.44
CA TYR A 183 0.29 -13.90 -7.44
C TYR A 183 1.05 -14.63 -8.56
N ASP A 184 2.09 -14.00 -9.11
CA ASP A 184 2.89 -14.50 -10.25
C ASP A 184 3.61 -15.83 -9.93
N ARG A 185 3.93 -16.10 -8.65
CA ARG A 185 4.59 -17.35 -8.22
C ARG A 185 3.70 -18.58 -8.26
N PHE A 186 2.39 -18.39 -8.18
CA PHE A 186 1.48 -19.53 -8.23
C PHE A 186 1.30 -20.01 -9.67
N SER A 187 1.11 -21.32 -9.84
CA SER A 187 0.86 -21.87 -11.17
C SER A 187 -0.44 -21.29 -11.76
N PRO A 188 -0.60 -21.27 -13.10
CA PRO A 188 -1.84 -20.78 -13.74
C PRO A 188 -3.12 -21.46 -13.23
N ALA A 189 -3.04 -22.72 -12.79
CA ALA A 189 -4.18 -23.43 -12.20
C ALA A 189 -4.60 -22.83 -10.84
N TYR A 190 -3.62 -22.52 -9.99
CA TYR A 190 -3.87 -21.83 -8.72
C TYR A 190 -4.36 -20.40 -8.95
N GLN A 191 -3.74 -19.67 -9.87
CA GLN A 191 -4.17 -18.31 -10.23
C GLN A 191 -5.65 -18.28 -10.66
N LYS A 192 -6.05 -19.17 -11.57
CA LYS A 192 -7.45 -19.31 -12.00
C LYS A 192 -8.39 -19.68 -10.85
N PHE A 193 -7.95 -20.55 -9.95
CA PHE A 193 -8.72 -20.89 -8.76
C PHE A 193 -8.94 -19.67 -7.86
N PHE A 194 -7.90 -18.88 -7.59
CA PHE A 194 -7.99 -17.71 -6.71
C PHE A 194 -8.83 -16.57 -7.28
N GLU A 195 -8.88 -16.41 -8.60
CA GLU A 195 -9.66 -15.36 -9.28
C GLU A 195 -11.17 -15.49 -9.07
N GLY A 196 -11.67 -16.67 -8.70
CA GLY A 196 -13.08 -16.88 -8.37
C GLY A 196 -13.42 -16.67 -6.89
N LEU A 197 -12.43 -16.36 -6.03
CA LEU A 197 -12.62 -16.36 -4.58
C LEU A 197 -12.81 -14.93 -4.04
N THR A 198 -13.61 -14.83 -2.99
CA THR A 198 -13.77 -13.63 -2.17
C THR A 198 -13.41 -13.93 -0.72
N ALA A 199 -12.99 -12.93 0.03
CA ALA A 199 -12.69 -13.06 1.44
C ALA A 199 -13.43 -12.00 2.25
N THR A 200 -13.83 -12.36 3.47
CA THR A 200 -14.37 -11.42 4.45
C THR A 200 -13.21 -10.82 5.25
N PHE A 201 -13.08 -9.51 5.19
CA PHE A 201 -12.07 -8.71 5.89
C PHE A 201 -12.72 -8.03 7.09
N SER A 202 -12.08 -8.10 8.26
CA SER A 202 -12.64 -7.50 9.47
C SER A 202 -11.56 -6.83 10.33
N GLY A 203 -11.86 -5.61 10.77
CA GLY A 203 -11.11 -4.83 11.77
C GLY A 203 -11.44 -5.21 13.21
N ASP A 204 -11.76 -6.48 13.47
CA ASP A 204 -12.21 -7.00 14.76
C ASP A 204 -11.30 -6.66 15.95
N GLY A 205 -9.99 -6.51 15.72
CA GLY A 205 -9.04 -6.04 16.72
C GLY A 205 -9.40 -4.66 17.29
N PHE A 206 -9.86 -3.73 16.43
CA PHE A 206 -10.32 -2.41 16.85
C PHE A 206 -11.65 -2.49 17.60
N LEU A 207 -12.57 -3.33 17.14
CA LEU A 207 -13.86 -3.55 17.81
C LEU A 207 -13.67 -4.14 19.22
N LYS A 208 -12.78 -5.13 19.35
CA LYS A 208 -12.39 -5.72 20.63
C LYS A 208 -11.73 -4.68 21.55
N ALA A 209 -10.86 -3.83 21.02
CA ALA A 209 -10.23 -2.76 21.78
C ALA A 209 -11.25 -1.75 22.32
N ALA A 210 -12.22 -1.35 21.49
CA ALA A 210 -13.33 -0.47 21.88
C ALA A 210 -14.23 -1.13 22.93
N ALA A 211 -14.58 -2.40 22.76
CA ALA A 211 -15.39 -3.14 23.73
C ALA A 211 -14.69 -3.32 25.09
N THR A 212 -13.36 -3.51 25.08
CA THR A 212 -12.57 -3.72 26.29
C THR A 212 -12.29 -2.42 27.04
N ASN A 213 -12.18 -1.29 26.33
CA ASN A 213 -11.85 0.02 26.91
C ASN A 213 -12.78 1.14 26.36
N PRO A 214 -14.11 1.07 26.61
CA PRO A 214 -15.10 1.94 25.96
C PRO A 214 -14.94 3.43 26.31
N ASP A 215 -14.38 3.74 27.48
CA ASP A 215 -14.13 5.12 27.91
C ASP A 215 -12.95 5.77 27.16
N LYS A 216 -12.03 4.96 26.63
CA LYS A 216 -10.76 5.41 26.02
C LYS A 216 -10.72 5.22 24.50
N VAL A 217 -11.39 4.19 24.01
CA VAL A 217 -11.37 3.77 22.62
C VAL A 217 -12.79 3.84 22.08
N LYS A 218 -13.06 4.84 21.25
CA LYS A 218 -14.33 5.00 20.54
C LYS A 218 -14.11 4.78 19.07
N ILE A 219 -15.04 4.07 18.43
CA ILE A 219 -15.06 3.93 16.98
C ILE A 219 -15.64 5.21 16.38
N TYR A 220 -14.94 5.77 15.40
CA TYR A 220 -15.43 6.88 14.61
C TYR A 220 -16.41 6.38 13.56
N GLU A 221 -17.69 6.66 13.78
CA GLU A 221 -18.80 6.11 12.99
C GLU A 221 -19.21 6.97 11.80
N LYS A 222 -18.63 8.17 11.63
CA LYS A 222 -18.88 9.02 10.45
C LYS A 222 -18.03 8.55 9.26
N GLU A 223 -18.19 9.23 8.12
CA GLU A 223 -17.39 8.98 6.92
C GLU A 223 -15.89 9.06 7.20
N ARG A 224 -15.17 7.99 6.88
CA ARG A 224 -13.70 7.86 7.02
C ARG A 224 -13.01 8.03 5.68
N GLY A 225 -13.33 9.14 5.00
CA GLY A 225 -12.74 9.50 3.72
C GLY A 225 -13.45 8.94 2.49
N SER A 226 -14.57 8.23 2.65
CA SER A 226 -15.47 7.82 1.57
C SER A 226 -16.89 7.68 2.14
N PRO A 227 -17.94 7.98 1.35
CA PRO A 227 -19.33 7.73 1.77
C PRO A 227 -19.63 6.25 2.02
N LEU A 228 -18.79 5.34 1.49
CA LEU A 228 -18.89 3.90 1.74
C LEU A 228 -18.27 3.46 3.08
N ASN A 229 -17.36 4.26 3.63
CA ASN A 229 -16.60 3.94 4.84
C ASN A 229 -17.25 4.61 6.06
N VAL A 230 -18.40 4.11 6.46
CA VAL A 230 -19.23 4.69 7.53
C VAL A 230 -19.67 3.60 8.53
N GLY A 231 -20.00 4.01 9.75
CA GLY A 231 -20.49 3.13 10.80
C GLY A 231 -19.40 2.32 11.50
N LYS A 232 -19.83 1.44 12.39
CA LYS A 232 -18.97 0.74 13.37
C LYS A 232 -18.52 -0.65 12.97
N GLU A 233 -19.08 -1.25 11.92
CA GLU A 233 -18.92 -2.69 11.65
C GLU A 233 -17.51 -3.07 11.17
N LEU A 234 -16.76 -2.13 10.60
CA LEU A 234 -15.37 -2.29 10.12
C LEU A 234 -15.15 -3.65 9.44
N THR A 235 -16.03 -4.00 8.51
CA THR A 235 -16.04 -5.29 7.83
C THR A 235 -16.43 -5.09 6.37
N ALA A 236 -15.76 -5.80 5.46
CA ALA A 236 -16.01 -5.74 4.03
C ALA A 236 -15.72 -7.10 3.37
N VAL A 237 -16.32 -7.33 2.20
CA VAL A 237 -16.03 -8.50 1.35
C VAL A 237 -15.32 -8.02 0.10
N HIS A 238 -14.13 -8.54 -0.15
CA HIS A 238 -13.30 -8.19 -1.30
C HIS A 238 -12.86 -9.45 -2.05
N PRO A 239 -12.52 -9.35 -3.35
CA PRO A 239 -11.93 -10.47 -4.06
C PRO A 239 -10.55 -10.83 -3.49
N VAL A 240 -10.21 -12.13 -3.49
CA VAL A 240 -8.90 -12.64 -3.06
C VAL A 240 -7.79 -12.15 -3.99
N VAL A 241 -8.08 -12.12 -5.29
CA VAL A 241 -7.25 -11.50 -6.32
C VAL A 241 -7.94 -10.24 -6.79
N ARG A 242 -7.25 -9.10 -6.75
CA ARG A 242 -7.77 -7.84 -7.27
C ARG A 242 -6.95 -7.33 -8.44
N THR A 243 -7.57 -6.51 -9.28
CA THR A 243 -6.90 -5.70 -10.29
C THR A 243 -6.50 -4.36 -9.65
N ASN A 244 -5.27 -3.92 -9.91
CA ASN A 244 -4.87 -2.55 -9.63
C ASN A 244 -5.32 -1.66 -10.81
N PRO A 245 -6.15 -0.63 -10.62
CA PRO A 245 -6.70 0.18 -11.71
C PRO A 245 -5.64 0.98 -12.47
N VAL A 246 -4.47 1.23 -11.86
CA VAL A 246 -3.39 2.00 -12.46
C VAL A 246 -2.56 1.16 -13.42
N THR A 247 -2.19 -0.05 -13.00
CA THR A 247 -1.32 -0.95 -13.80
C THR A 247 -2.11 -1.95 -14.63
N GLY A 248 -3.36 -2.25 -14.25
CA GLY A 248 -4.13 -3.37 -14.77
C GLY A 248 -3.57 -4.73 -14.38
N TRP A 249 -2.72 -4.80 -13.34
CA TRP A 249 -2.12 -6.05 -12.91
C TRP A 249 -2.91 -6.71 -11.78
N LYS A 250 -2.91 -8.03 -11.77
CA LYS A 250 -3.52 -8.88 -10.75
C LYS A 250 -2.59 -9.02 -9.54
N SER A 251 -3.14 -8.81 -8.34
CA SER A 251 -2.44 -8.95 -7.05
C SER A 251 -3.25 -9.81 -6.09
N ILE A 252 -2.59 -10.64 -5.29
CA ILE A 252 -3.21 -11.18 -4.07
C ILE A 252 -3.54 -10.00 -3.14
N PHE A 253 -4.76 -10.01 -2.59
CA PHE A 253 -5.24 -9.02 -1.63
C PHE A 253 -5.56 -9.65 -0.26
N ALA A 254 -6.01 -10.91 -0.23
CA ALA A 254 -6.38 -11.59 1.01
C ALA A 254 -5.15 -12.09 1.81
N LEU A 255 -4.33 -11.17 2.30
CA LEU A 255 -3.16 -11.47 3.13
C LEU A 255 -3.09 -10.54 4.34
N GLY A 256 -2.72 -11.11 5.49
CA GLY A 256 -2.50 -10.39 6.74
C GLY A 256 -3.54 -10.69 7.80
N PRO A 257 -3.75 -9.80 8.78
CA PRO A 257 -4.64 -10.04 9.92
C PRO A 257 -6.11 -9.73 9.63
N PHE A 258 -6.43 -8.97 8.57
CA PHE A 258 -7.78 -8.55 8.24
C PHE A 258 -8.62 -9.61 7.53
N PRO A 259 -8.15 -10.32 6.48
CA PRO A 259 -8.91 -11.41 5.88
C PRO A 259 -9.08 -12.53 6.91
N LYS A 260 -10.33 -12.84 7.26
CA LYS A 260 -10.69 -13.81 8.30
C LYS A 260 -10.95 -15.19 7.72
N PHE A 261 -11.66 -15.25 6.60
CA PHE A 261 -11.96 -16.47 5.89
C PHE A 261 -12.28 -16.16 4.42
N ILE A 262 -12.10 -17.17 3.57
CA ILE A 262 -12.44 -17.17 2.15
C ILE A 262 -13.84 -17.75 2.02
N ASN A 263 -14.75 -17.01 1.39
CA ASN A 263 -16.18 -17.25 1.48
C ASN A 263 -16.64 -18.52 0.73
N GLU A 264 -15.92 -18.91 -0.31
CA GLU A 264 -16.26 -20.05 -1.17
C GLU A 264 -15.60 -21.36 -0.72
N LEU A 265 -14.80 -21.35 0.35
CA LEU A 265 -14.06 -22.51 0.85
C LEU A 265 -14.54 -22.93 2.24
N ASN A 266 -14.34 -24.21 2.57
CA ASN A 266 -14.54 -24.67 3.95
C ASN A 266 -13.51 -24.03 4.88
N ALA A 267 -13.77 -24.05 6.19
CA ALA A 267 -12.92 -23.40 7.19
C ALA A 267 -11.44 -23.83 7.09
N ASP A 268 -11.18 -25.14 7.00
CA ASP A 268 -9.81 -25.69 6.92
C ASP A 268 -9.11 -25.28 5.63
N GLU A 269 -9.82 -25.34 4.48
CA GLU A 269 -9.30 -24.94 3.17
C GLU A 269 -8.98 -23.43 3.12
N SER A 270 -9.85 -22.62 3.71
CA SER A 270 -9.67 -21.18 3.86
C SER A 270 -8.44 -20.88 4.74
N GLU A 271 -8.31 -21.54 5.89
CA GLU A 271 -7.18 -21.36 6.80
C GLU A 271 -5.86 -21.72 6.11
N ASP A 272 -5.81 -22.89 5.45
CA ASP A 272 -4.64 -23.37 4.74
C ASP A 272 -4.22 -22.41 3.62
N LEU A 273 -5.17 -21.89 2.84
CA LEU A 273 -4.87 -20.97 1.76
C LEU A 273 -4.38 -19.61 2.27
N LEU A 274 -5.03 -19.03 3.29
CA LEU A 274 -4.56 -17.79 3.92
C LEU A 274 -3.18 -17.96 4.56
N LYS A 275 -2.91 -19.13 5.15
CA LYS A 275 -1.58 -19.48 5.67
C LYS A 275 -0.56 -19.58 4.54
N LYS A 276 -0.92 -20.18 3.40
CA LYS A 276 -0.03 -20.28 2.24
C LYS A 276 0.35 -18.91 1.69
N PHE A 277 -0.60 -17.97 1.57
CA PHE A 277 -0.30 -16.60 1.14
C PHE A 277 0.67 -15.90 2.10
N ARG A 278 0.46 -16.00 3.42
CA ARG A 278 1.37 -15.43 4.42
C ARG A 278 2.76 -16.07 4.35
N ALA A 279 2.82 -17.39 4.20
CA ALA A 279 4.07 -18.15 4.07
C ALA A 279 4.89 -17.70 2.86
N THR A 280 4.24 -17.39 1.73
CA THR A 280 4.92 -16.86 0.54
C THR A 280 5.74 -15.62 0.89
N ILE A 281 5.24 -14.68 1.69
CA ILE A 281 6.06 -13.53 2.11
C ILE A 281 7.22 -14.01 3.00
N THR A 282 6.95 -14.76 4.06
CA THR A 282 7.98 -15.07 5.06
C THR A 282 9.08 -16.02 4.55
N GLU A 283 8.80 -16.80 3.51
CA GLU A 283 9.73 -17.79 2.95
C GLU A 283 10.50 -17.26 1.72
N ASN A 284 10.15 -16.07 1.21
CA ASN A 284 10.72 -15.53 -0.02
C ASN A 284 11.18 -14.07 0.20
N HIS A 285 12.49 -13.85 0.24
CA HIS A 285 13.06 -12.52 0.47
C HIS A 285 13.13 -11.65 -0.80
N ASP A 286 13.12 -12.28 -1.98
CA ASP A 286 13.25 -11.64 -3.28
C ASP A 286 12.00 -10.87 -3.73
N LEU A 287 10.86 -11.10 -3.08
CA LEU A 287 9.64 -10.31 -3.28
C LEU A 287 9.52 -9.12 -2.31
N GLN A 288 10.53 -8.91 -1.46
CA GLN A 288 10.51 -7.92 -0.39
C GLN A 288 11.54 -6.81 -0.60
N VAL A 289 11.25 -5.64 -0.07
CA VAL A 289 12.23 -4.54 0.09
C VAL A 289 12.22 -4.06 1.53
N ARG A 290 13.39 -3.90 2.12
CA ARG A 290 13.57 -3.32 3.45
C ARG A 290 14.10 -1.90 3.32
N PHE A 291 13.39 -0.93 3.91
CA PHE A 291 13.84 0.44 4.01
C PHE A 291 14.40 0.71 5.40
N LYS A 292 15.70 0.98 5.43
CA LYS A 292 16.34 1.58 6.61
C LYS A 292 16.10 3.07 6.59
N TRP A 293 15.37 3.56 7.60
CA TRP A 293 15.21 4.99 7.85
C TRP A 293 16.57 5.54 8.29
N ARG A 294 17.09 6.54 7.58
CA ARG A 294 18.45 7.08 7.78
C ARG A 294 18.45 8.51 8.29
N ASN A 295 17.45 9.29 7.91
CA ASN A 295 17.37 10.70 8.27
C ASN A 295 15.99 11.06 8.83
N GLU A 296 15.96 12.13 9.62
CA GLU A 296 14.70 12.84 9.86
C GLU A 296 14.09 13.26 8.52
N ASN A 297 12.77 13.17 8.44
CA ASN A 297 11.97 13.45 7.25
C ASN A 297 12.28 12.56 6.03
N ASP A 298 12.93 11.41 6.21
CA ASP A 298 12.80 10.33 5.24
C ASP A 298 11.32 9.95 5.11
N ILE A 299 10.86 9.66 3.89
CA ILE A 299 9.47 9.30 3.59
C ILE A 299 9.41 8.11 2.64
N ALA A 300 8.48 7.20 2.93
CA ALA A 300 8.08 6.12 2.03
C ALA A 300 6.64 6.37 1.55
N ILE A 301 6.35 6.08 0.29
CA ILE A 301 5.00 6.15 -0.29
C ILE A 301 4.72 4.84 -1.02
N TRP A 302 3.64 4.14 -0.69
CA TRP A 302 3.32 2.82 -1.25
C TRP A 302 1.86 2.72 -1.69
N ASP A 303 1.60 1.79 -2.61
CA ASP A 303 0.27 1.46 -3.13
C ASP A 303 -0.32 0.27 -2.37
N ASN A 304 -1.28 0.51 -1.48
CA ASN A 304 -1.94 -0.54 -0.68
C ASN A 304 -2.79 -1.51 -1.51
N ARG A 305 -3.10 -1.17 -2.77
CA ARG A 305 -3.85 -2.06 -3.67
C ARG A 305 -3.02 -3.28 -4.05
N SER A 306 -1.68 -3.22 -3.92
CA SER A 306 -0.79 -4.31 -4.36
C SER A 306 0.50 -4.47 -3.55
N ALA A 307 0.68 -3.72 -2.46
CA ALA A 307 1.80 -3.87 -1.53
C ALA A 307 1.33 -4.22 -0.12
N PHE A 308 2.08 -5.12 0.52
CA PHE A 308 1.96 -5.40 1.95
C PHE A 308 3.17 -4.84 2.68
N HIS A 309 3.03 -4.50 3.95
CA HIS A 309 4.13 -3.96 4.74
C HIS A 309 4.12 -4.42 6.19
N SER A 310 5.27 -4.30 6.83
CA SER A 310 5.46 -4.59 8.25
C SER A 310 6.49 -3.66 8.87
N ALA A 311 6.20 -3.16 10.07
CA ALA A 311 7.15 -2.40 10.88
C ALA A 311 8.05 -3.37 11.67
N THR A 312 9.33 -3.06 11.77
CA THR A 312 10.29 -3.82 12.58
C THR A 312 10.38 -3.19 13.96
N PHE A 313 10.10 -3.95 15.01
CA PHE A 313 10.09 -3.49 16.41
C PHE A 313 11.42 -3.80 17.13
N ASP A 314 12.55 -3.64 16.44
CA ASP A 314 13.91 -3.99 16.90
C ASP A 314 14.69 -2.82 17.52
N TYR A 315 14.00 -1.88 18.16
CA TYR A 315 14.58 -0.61 18.64
C TYR A 315 14.31 -0.28 20.10
N GLU A 316 13.93 -1.27 20.92
CA GLU A 316 13.77 -1.09 22.36
C GLU A 316 15.09 -0.66 23.02
N GLY A 317 15.05 0.40 23.84
CA GLY A 317 16.24 0.98 24.47
C GLY A 317 17.16 1.76 23.53
N LEU A 318 16.84 1.88 22.24
CA LEU A 318 17.67 2.57 21.24
C LEU A 318 17.21 4.01 20.94
N GLY A 319 16.13 4.47 21.56
CA GLY A 319 15.53 5.78 21.34
C GLY A 319 14.07 5.66 20.90
N GLU A 320 13.45 6.81 20.64
CA GLU A 320 12.05 6.87 20.22
C GLU A 320 11.92 6.89 18.69
N ARG A 321 10.79 6.39 18.20
CA ARG A 321 10.42 6.37 16.78
C ARG A 321 9.10 7.10 16.63
N PHE A 322 9.10 8.19 15.87
CA PHE A 322 7.91 8.99 15.62
C PHE A 322 7.79 9.34 14.14
N GLY A 323 6.58 9.29 13.59
CA GLY A 323 6.30 9.75 12.24
C GLY A 323 4.84 10.07 11.98
N ASN A 324 4.58 10.70 10.84
CA ASN A 324 3.27 11.13 10.38
C ASN A 324 2.86 10.30 9.16
N ARG A 325 1.68 9.66 9.24
CA ARG A 325 1.13 8.85 8.17
C ARG A 325 -0.12 9.52 7.57
N ALA A 326 -0.14 9.67 6.25
CA ALA A 326 -1.32 10.07 5.49
C ALA A 326 -1.77 8.88 4.62
N VAL A 327 -3.07 8.64 4.55
CA VAL A 327 -3.66 7.50 3.84
C VAL A 327 -4.75 8.06 2.93
N GLY A 328 -4.65 7.83 1.61
CA GLY A 328 -5.73 8.11 0.68
C GLY A 328 -6.74 6.96 0.63
N ILE A 329 -7.98 7.27 0.25
CA ILE A 329 -9.02 6.27 -0.03
C ILE A 329 -9.13 6.06 -1.53
N GLY A 330 -9.09 4.78 -1.94
CA GLY A 330 -9.24 4.35 -3.32
C GLY A 330 -10.63 3.85 -3.66
N GLU A 331 -10.70 3.13 -4.77
CA GLU A 331 -11.90 2.45 -5.24
C GLU A 331 -12.23 1.18 -4.45
N VAL A 332 -13.50 0.76 -4.54
CA VAL A 332 -13.92 -0.58 -4.10
C VAL A 332 -13.13 -1.64 -4.90
N PRO A 333 -12.45 -2.60 -4.26
CA PRO A 333 -11.66 -3.60 -4.96
C PRO A 333 -12.50 -4.44 -5.90
N TYR A 334 -11.96 -4.68 -7.10
CA TYR A 334 -12.57 -5.50 -8.13
C TYR A 334 -11.52 -6.37 -8.80
N LEU A 335 -11.98 -7.39 -9.52
CA LEU A 335 -11.19 -8.16 -10.46
C LEU A 335 -11.75 -7.94 -11.87
N ASP A 336 -10.94 -7.37 -12.76
CA ASP A 336 -11.23 -7.39 -14.19
C ASP A 336 -10.77 -8.75 -14.75
N PRO A 337 -11.67 -9.59 -15.29
CA PRO A 337 -11.31 -10.90 -15.84
C PRO A 337 -10.32 -10.81 -17.02
N ASN A 338 -10.20 -9.64 -17.67
CA ASN A 338 -9.27 -9.40 -18.76
C ASN A 338 -7.94 -8.77 -18.30
N SER A 339 -7.81 -8.44 -17.01
CA SER A 339 -6.55 -7.97 -16.45
C SER A 339 -5.47 -9.06 -16.49
N GLN A 340 -4.21 -8.67 -16.36
CA GLN A 340 -3.09 -9.57 -16.56
C GLN A 340 -2.28 -9.75 -15.28
N SER A 341 -1.53 -10.84 -15.18
CA SER A 341 -0.42 -10.90 -14.23
C SER A 341 0.64 -9.83 -14.57
N ARG A 342 1.47 -9.45 -13.60
CA ARG A 342 2.55 -8.50 -13.88
C ARG A 342 3.56 -9.11 -14.84
N THR A 343 3.94 -10.36 -14.62
CA THR A 343 4.89 -11.10 -15.45
C THR A 343 4.44 -11.13 -16.91
N GLU A 344 3.16 -11.42 -17.20
CA GLU A 344 2.64 -11.41 -18.57
C GLU A 344 2.67 -10.00 -19.19
N ALA A 345 2.33 -8.97 -18.42
CA ALA A 345 2.32 -7.60 -18.91
C ALA A 345 3.74 -7.11 -19.27
N LEU A 346 4.72 -7.39 -18.41
CA LEU A 346 6.11 -7.03 -18.64
C LEU A 346 6.73 -7.80 -19.81
N ALA A 347 6.43 -9.10 -19.95
CA ALA A 347 6.88 -9.90 -21.09
C ALA A 347 6.36 -9.37 -22.44
N LYS A 348 5.08 -8.96 -22.49
CA LYS A 348 4.51 -8.33 -23.70
C LYS A 348 5.20 -7.01 -24.05
N ASN A 349 5.52 -6.20 -23.03
CA ASN A 349 6.23 -4.94 -23.25
C ASN A 349 7.64 -5.17 -23.81
N GLN A 350 8.39 -6.15 -23.28
CA GLN A 350 9.72 -6.49 -23.80
C GLN A 350 9.67 -6.95 -25.27
N GLN A 351 8.76 -7.87 -25.61
CA GLN A 351 8.58 -8.32 -26.99
C GLN A 351 8.22 -7.17 -27.95
N SER A 352 7.41 -6.21 -27.49
CA SER A 352 7.06 -5.04 -28.31
C SER A 352 8.25 -4.10 -28.58
N VAL A 353 9.15 -3.96 -27.61
CA VAL A 353 10.39 -3.16 -27.74
C VAL A 353 11.37 -3.86 -28.67
N GLU A 354 11.55 -5.18 -28.53
CA GLU A 354 12.39 -5.99 -29.41
C GLU A 354 11.90 -5.91 -30.86
N ALA A 355 10.61 -6.14 -31.11
CA ALA A 355 10.04 -6.07 -32.45
C ALA A 355 10.13 -4.67 -33.10
N THR A 356 10.02 -3.59 -32.30
CA THR A 356 10.22 -2.22 -32.82
C THR A 356 11.69 -1.89 -33.06
N SER A 357 12.61 -2.50 -32.33
CA SER A 357 14.05 -2.37 -32.57
C SER A 357 14.49 -3.12 -33.83
N GLU A 358 14.03 -4.35 -34.05
CA GLU A 358 14.30 -5.15 -35.25
C GLU A 358 13.72 -4.49 -36.52
N GLY A 359 12.47 -3.99 -36.45
CA GLY A 359 11.86 -3.26 -37.57
C GLY A 359 12.51 -1.91 -37.89
N LYS A 360 13.28 -1.31 -36.98
CA LYS A 360 14.12 -0.13 -37.25
C LYS A 360 15.44 -0.53 -37.93
N VAL A 361 16.02 -1.68 -37.58
CA VAL A 361 17.24 -2.21 -38.20
C VAL A 361 16.95 -2.59 -39.66
N GLU A 362 15.89 -3.34 -39.94
CA GLU A 362 15.51 -3.74 -41.31
C GLU A 362 15.17 -2.54 -42.22
N LYS A 363 14.55 -1.48 -41.67
CA LYS A 363 14.29 -0.24 -42.41
C LYS A 363 15.55 0.58 -42.70
N SER A 364 16.57 0.49 -41.85
CA SER A 364 17.86 1.17 -42.10
C SER A 364 18.67 0.47 -43.19
N GLU A 365 18.58 -0.86 -43.30
CA GLU A 365 19.28 -1.64 -44.31
C GLU A 365 18.62 -1.49 -45.70
N THR A 366 17.29 -1.39 -45.76
CA THR A 366 16.54 -1.19 -47.02
C THR A 366 16.60 0.22 -47.60
N LEU A 367 17.03 1.23 -46.82
CA LEU A 367 17.28 2.60 -47.30
C LEU A 367 18.72 2.82 -47.82
N SER A 368 19.56 1.77 -47.79
CA SER A 368 20.96 1.82 -48.23
C SER A 368 21.26 1.03 -49.52
N ALA A 369 20.22 0.61 -50.25
CA ALA A 369 20.34 -0.14 -51.51
C ALA A 369 19.95 0.68 -52.74
#